data_AF-A0A533B364-F1
#
_entry.id   AF-A0A533B364-F1
#
_cell.length_a   1.000
_cell.length_b   1.000
_cell.length_c   1.000
_cell.angle_alpha   90.00
_cell.angle_beta   90.00
_cell.angle_gamma   90.00
#
_symmetry.space_group_name_H-M   'P 1'
#
loop_
_entity.id
_entity.type
_entity.pdbx_description
1 polymer ?
#
loop_
_entity_poly.entity_id
_entity_poly.type
_entity_poly.pdbx_seq_one_letter_code
_entity_poly.pdbx_strand_id
1 'polypeptide(L)' 'MTRKDLEAMLGGRGRVSEILTKKRGLSLEMIRRLHRKLNIPLESLVGTAA' A
#
# COMPACT_ATOMS: atom_id res chain seq x y z
N MET A 1 5.26 4.66 -12.98
CA MET A 1 5.53 4.45 -11.54
C MET A 1 6.71 3.51 -11.40
N THR A 2 7.70 3.86 -10.58
CA THR A 2 8.87 3.00 -10.35
C THR A 2 8.74 2.24 -9.04
N ARG A 3 9.42 1.09 -8.89
CA ARG A 3 9.44 0.34 -7.62
C ARG A 3 9.89 1.20 -6.43
N LYS A 4 10.72 2.22 -6.66
CA LYS A 4 11.18 3.16 -5.64
C LYS A 4 10.05 4.02 -5.05
N ASP A 5 9.03 4.36 -5.85
CA ASP A 5 7.88 5.11 -5.36
C ASP A 5 7.06 4.30 -4.34
N LEU A 6 6.89 3.01 -4.63
CA LEU A 6 6.23 2.07 -3.70
C LEU A 6 7.07 1.87 -2.45
N GLU A 7 8.40 1.88 -2.55
CA GLU A 7 9.26 1.77 -1.38
C GLU A 7 9.11 2.97 -0.43
N ALA A 8 8.92 4.18 -0.95
CA ALA A 8 8.69 5.37 -0.12
C ALA A 8 7.33 5.35 0.59
N MET A 9 6.31 4.71 -0.01
CA MET A 9 4.95 4.67 0.53
C MET A 9 4.72 3.48 1.45
N LEU A 10 5.31 2.34 1.12
CA LEU A 10 5.08 1.05 1.78
C LEU A 10 6.28 0.60 2.64
N GLY A 11 7.49 1.08 2.39
CA GLY A 11 8.73 0.65 3.05
C GLY A 11 9.62 -0.21 2.16
N GLY A 12 10.62 -0.88 2.73
CA GLY A 12 11.62 -1.62 1.94
C GLY A 12 11.07 -2.68 0.98
N ARG A 13 11.87 -3.08 -0.02
CA ARG A 13 11.52 -4.02 -1.09
C ARG A 13 10.80 -5.30 -0.65
N GLY A 14 11.25 -5.90 0.46
CA GLY A 14 10.62 -7.11 1.01
C GLY A 14 9.15 -6.89 1.36
N ARG A 15 8.87 -5.78 2.07
CA ARG A 15 7.51 -5.43 2.48
C ARG A 15 6.61 -5.09 1.30
N VAL A 16 7.14 -4.39 0.29
CA VAL A 16 6.40 -4.14 -0.97
C VAL A 16 5.99 -5.47 -1.60
N SER A 17 6.91 -6.43 -1.69
CA SER A 17 6.62 -7.76 -2.24
C SER A 17 5.55 -8.50 -1.43
N GLU A 18 5.65 -8.50 -0.10
CA GLU A 18 4.67 -9.15 0.78
C GLU A 18 3.26 -8.56 0.64
N ILE A 19 3.16 -7.24 0.48
CA ILE A 19 1.87 -6.55 0.30
C ILE A 19 1.27 -6.85 -1.08
N LEU A 20 2.09 -6.78 -2.13
CA LEU A 20 1.64 -7.09 -3.50
C LEU A 20 1.23 -8.56 -3.64
N THR A 21 1.86 -9.46 -2.88
CA THR A 21 1.51 -10.88 -2.81
C THR A 21 0.42 -11.19 -1.77
N LYS A 22 -0.16 -10.17 -1.14
CA LYS A 22 -1.21 -10.27 -0.09
C LYS A 22 -0.81 -11.11 1.13
N LYS A 23 0.48 -11.41 1.31
CA LYS A 23 1.02 -12.07 2.51
C LYS A 23 0.97 -11.16 3.73
N ARG A 24 0.91 -9.84 3.50
CA ARG A 24 0.80 -8.82 4.55
C ARG A 24 -0.26 -7.79 4.17
N GLY A 25 -1.15 -7.48 5.12
CA GLY A 25 -2.12 -6.40 4.97
C GLY A 25 -1.49 -5.00 5.04
N LEU A 26 -2.18 -4.02 4.45
CA LEU A 26 -1.83 -2.61 4.59
C LEU A 26 -2.17 -2.12 6.01
N SER A 27 -1.29 -1.36 6.63
CA SER A 27 -1.63 -0.64 7.86
C SER A 27 -2.41 0.64 7.54
N LEU A 28 -3.14 1.16 8.52
CA LEU A 28 -3.92 2.40 8.38
C LEU A 28 -3.05 3.62 7.98
N GLU A 29 -1.80 3.66 8.43
CA GLU A 29 -0.85 4.70 8.01
C GLU A 29 -0.45 4.55 6.54
N MET A 30 -0.23 3.32 6.07
CA MET A 30 0.11 3.04 4.67
C MET A 30 -1.04 3.40 3.75
N ILE A 31 -2.27 3.06 4.13
CA ILE A 31 -3.49 3.43 3.41
C ILE A 31 -3.58 4.95 3.24
N ARG A 32 -3.40 5.71 4.35
CA ARG A 32 -3.39 7.19 4.30
C ARG A 32 -2.27 7.76 3.42
N ARG A 33 -1.07 7.16 3.44
CA ARG A 33 0.04 7.60 2.58
C ARG A 33 -0.26 7.34 1.10
N LEU A 34 -0.77 6.16 0.76
CA LEU A 34 -1.16 5.80 -0.60
C LEU A 34 -2.25 6.74 -1.12
N HIS A 35 -3.30 6.99 -0.33
CA HIS A 35 -4.37 7.91 -0.69
C HIS A 35 -3.82 9.31 -1.04
N ARG A 36 -2.96 9.88 -0.18
CA ARG A 36 -2.39 11.22 -0.41
C ARG A 36 -1.44 11.28 -1.61
N LYS A 37 -0.63 10.25 -1.83
CA LYS A 37 0.41 10.25 -2.86
C LYS A 37 -0.09 9.85 -4.24
N LEU A 38 -1.07 8.96 -4.29
CA LEU A 38 -1.61 8.40 -5.53
C LEU A 38 -3.01 8.92 -5.84
N ASN A 39 -3.60 9.72 -4.95
CA ASN A 39 -4.93 10.32 -5.09
C ASN A 39 -6.04 9.27 -5.32
N ILE A 40 -5.90 8.09 -4.71
CA ILE A 40 -6.82 6.96 -4.83
C ILE A 40 -7.78 6.97 -3.64
N PRO A 41 -9.11 6.83 -3.82
CA PRO A 41 -10.06 6.77 -2.71
C PRO A 41 -9.69 5.73 -1.64
N LEU A 42 -9.93 6.07 -0.37
CA LEU A 42 -9.62 5.18 0.77
C LEU A 42 -10.38 3.85 0.65
N GLU A 43 -11.63 3.90 0.20
CA GLU A 43 -12.47 2.73 -0.06
C GLU A 43 -11.83 1.74 -1.06
N SER A 44 -11.07 2.22 -2.04
CA SER A 44 -10.37 1.36 -3.01
C SER A 44 -9.17 0.62 -2.40
N LEU A 45 -8.68 1.07 -1.24
CA LEU A 45 -7.54 0.50 -0.54
C LEU A 45 -7.95 -0.45 0.60
N VAL A 46 -9.24 -0.46 0.95
CA VAL A 46 -9.81 -1.33 1.97
C VAL A 46 -10.54 -2.45 1.26
N GLY A 47 -10.02 -3.67 1.36
CA GLY A 47 -10.73 -4.85 0.88
C GLY A 47 -11.94 -5.16 1.77
N THR A 48 -12.97 -5.77 1.20
CA THR A 48 -14.06 -6.35 2.00
C THR A 48 -13.47 -7.49 2.83
N ALA A 49 -13.42 -7.33 4.14
CA ALA A 49 -13.10 -8.45 5.03
C ALA A 49 -14.21 -9.49 4.86
N ALA A 50 -13.85 -10.66 4.35
CA ALA A 50 -14.70 -11.85 4.39
C ALA A 50 -14.47 -12.59 5.70
#